data_AF-A0A257LSM9-F1
#
_entry.id   AF-A0A257LSM9-F1
#
_cell.length_a   1.000
_cell.length_b   1.000
_cell.length_c   1.000
_cell.angle_alpha   90.00
_cell.angle_beta   90.00
_cell.angle_gamma   90.00
#
_symmetry.space_group_name_H-M   'P 1'
#
loop_
_entity.id
_entity.type
_entity.pdbx_description
1 polymer ?
#
loop_
_entity_poly.entity_id
_entity_poly.type
_entity_poly.pdbx_seq_one_letter_code
_entity_poly.pdbx_strand_id
1 'polypeptide(L)'
;MIAYSLKANPNYHIIRLMLPACGADVVSKGELFRALLAGVDPQKIVYAGVGKRYDEIRYALENRILMLNVESAQELQAIEAIATEMQVTAGVGIRVNPNIKVALTYSVYMCIWGRRLRRLNPSVC
;
A
#
# COMPACT_ATOMS: atom_id res chain seq x y z
N MET A 1 -10.87 -2.87 -6.76
CA MET A 1 -10.73 -4.06 -5.90
C MET A 1 -11.34 -3.74 -4.55
N ILE A 2 -12.04 -4.69 -3.93
CA ILE A 2 -12.46 -4.60 -2.53
C ILE A 2 -11.36 -5.28 -1.69
N ALA A 3 -10.93 -4.63 -0.60
CA ALA A 3 -9.89 -5.14 0.30
C ALA A 3 -10.43 -5.22 1.73
N TYR A 4 -10.18 -6.35 2.40
CA TYR A 4 -10.50 -6.51 3.82
C TYR A 4 -9.39 -5.88 4.67
N SER A 5 -9.77 -4.97 5.57
CA SER A 5 -8.82 -4.28 6.45
C SER A 5 -8.46 -5.16 7.65
N LEU A 6 -7.21 -5.58 7.76
CA LEU A 6 -6.75 -6.50 8.81
C LEU A 6 -6.84 -5.88 10.22
N LYS A 7 -6.85 -4.55 10.32
CA LYS A 7 -7.09 -3.83 11.57
C LYS A 7 -8.46 -4.12 12.19
N ALA A 8 -9.43 -4.59 11.40
CA ALA A 8 -10.75 -4.98 11.90
C ALA A 8 -10.68 -6.30 12.67
N ASN A 9 -9.98 -7.30 12.11
CA ASN A 9 -9.66 -8.55 12.80
C ASN A 9 -8.49 -9.26 12.08
N PRO A 10 -7.30 -9.36 12.70
CA PRO A 10 -6.12 -9.97 12.09
C PRO A 10 -6.06 -11.50 12.28
N ASN A 11 -7.14 -12.14 12.74
CA ASN A 11 -7.17 -13.58 12.93
C ASN A 11 -6.97 -14.32 11.59
N TYR A 12 -6.02 -15.26 11.60
CA TYR A 12 -5.63 -16.04 10.42
C TYR A 12 -6.81 -16.71 9.70
N HIS A 13 -7.75 -17.30 10.44
CA HIS A 13 -8.88 -18.00 9.86
C HIS A 13 -9.87 -17.05 9.18
N ILE A 14 -10.06 -15.85 9.73
CA ILE A 14 -10.89 -14.81 9.12
C ILE A 14 -10.26 -14.33 7.82
N ILE A 15 -8.94 -14.08 7.81
CA ILE A 15 -8.24 -13.68 6.58
C ILE A 15 -8.42 -14.75 5.49
N ARG A 16 -8.27 -16.04 5.84
CA ARG A 16 -8.47 -17.14 4.89
C ARG A 16 -9.90 -17.23 4.35
N LEU A 17 -10.91 -17.00 5.20
CA LEU A 17 -12.31 -16.98 4.80
C LEU A 17 -12.58 -15.91 3.72
N MET A 18 -11.89 -14.78 3.82
CA MET A 18 -12.11 -13.61 2.96
C MET A 18 -11.39 -13.68 1.60
N LEU A 19 -10.40 -14.58 1.43
CA LEU A 19 -9.58 -14.73 0.20
C LEU A 19 -10.38 -14.77 -1.12
N PRO A 20 -11.51 -15.49 -1.22
CA PRO A 20 -12.24 -15.59 -2.49
C PRO A 20 -12.89 -14.27 -2.91
N ALA A 21 -13.22 -13.41 -1.95
CA ALA A 21 -14.06 -12.23 -2.15
C ALA A 21 -13.26 -10.92 -2.22
N CYS A 22 -12.11 -10.83 -1.54
CA CYS A 22 -11.38 -9.57 -1.43
C CYS A 22 -9.86 -9.75 -1.36
N GLY A 23 -9.16 -8.63 -1.57
CA GLY A 23 -7.75 -8.48 -1.21
C GLY A 23 -7.55 -8.17 0.27
N ALA A 24 -6.35 -7.71 0.63
CA ALA A 24 -6.02 -7.30 1.98
C ALA A 24 -5.59 -5.82 2.02
N ASP A 25 -6.07 -5.11 3.02
CA ASP A 25 -5.61 -3.78 3.42
C ASP A 25 -4.84 -3.94 4.75
N VAL A 26 -3.55 -3.62 4.71
CA VAL A 26 -2.61 -3.84 5.83
C VAL A 26 -1.97 -2.52 6.25
N VAL A 27 -1.71 -2.35 7.54
CA VAL A 27 -1.11 -1.13 8.10
C VAL A 27 0.26 -1.35 8.73
N SER A 28 0.72 -2.60 8.87
CA SER A 28 2.02 -2.93 9.45
C SER A 28 2.69 -4.12 8.75
N LYS A 29 4.01 -4.25 8.93
CA LYS A 29 4.77 -5.43 8.48
C LYS A 29 4.22 -6.75 9.05
N GLY A 30 3.77 -6.75 10.31
CA GLY A 30 3.19 -7.94 10.94
C GLY A 30 1.85 -8.36 10.33
N GLU A 31 1.03 -7.41 9.90
CA GLU A 31 -0.20 -7.70 9.16
C GLU A 31 0.07 -8.18 7.75
N LEU A 32 1.03 -7.55 7.05
CA LEU A 32 1.48 -8.03 5.74
C LEU A 32 1.96 -9.48 5.83
N PHE A 33 2.79 -9.79 6.83
CA PHE A 33 3.24 -11.16 7.09
C PHE A 33 2.07 -12.13 7.29
N ARG A 34 1.07 -11.77 8.11
CA ARG A 34 -0.12 -12.61 8.34
C ARG A 34 -0.97 -12.80 7.07
N ALA A 35 -1.14 -11.75 6.27
CA ALA A 35 -1.86 -11.81 5.00
C ALA A 35 -1.18 -12.77 4.02
N LEU A 36 0.14 -12.65 3.87
CA LEU A 36 0.93 -13.55 3.02
C LEU A 36 0.89 -14.98 3.54
N LEU A 37 1.03 -15.19 4.85
CA LEU A 37 0.93 -16.51 5.49
C LEU A 37 -0.45 -17.15 5.29
N ALA A 38 -1.51 -16.35 5.27
CA ALA A 38 -2.86 -16.81 4.97
C ALA A 38 -3.08 -17.17 3.50
N GLY A 39 -2.15 -16.82 2.61
CA GLY A 39 -2.23 -17.09 1.18
C GLY A 39 -2.92 -15.98 0.37
N VAL A 40 -2.97 -14.75 0.88
CA VAL A 40 -3.43 -13.61 0.09
C VAL A 40 -2.45 -13.38 -1.06
N ASP A 41 -2.95 -13.32 -2.28
CA ASP A 41 -2.15 -12.93 -3.45
C ASP A 41 -1.52 -11.54 -3.22
N PRO A 42 -0.18 -11.39 -3.28
CA PRO A 42 0.47 -10.10 -3.09
C PRO A 42 -0.07 -9.00 -4.01
N GLN A 43 -0.49 -9.35 -5.22
CA GLN A 43 -1.09 -8.41 -6.19
C GLN A 43 -2.51 -7.95 -5.79
N LYS A 44 -3.02 -8.42 -4.66
CA LYS A 44 -4.26 -7.96 -4.02
C LYS A 44 -4.02 -7.33 -2.64
N ILE A 45 -2.78 -7.02 -2.28
CA ILE A 45 -2.43 -6.40 -0.99
C ILE A 45 -2.09 -4.93 -1.16
N VAL A 46 -2.80 -4.08 -0.43
CA VAL A 46 -2.53 -2.64 -0.31
C VAL A 46 -1.98 -2.36 1.09
N TYR A 47 -0.86 -1.65 1.16
CA TYR A 47 -0.27 -1.24 2.43
C TYR A 47 -0.59 0.23 2.71
N ALA A 48 -1.53 0.47 3.63
CA ALA A 48 -2.08 1.78 3.96
C ALA A 48 -1.58 2.41 5.27
N GLY A 49 -0.66 1.76 5.99
CA GLY A 49 -0.08 2.29 7.23
C GLY A 49 0.63 3.64 7.04
N VAL A 50 0.61 4.50 8.06
CA VAL A 50 1.32 5.78 8.04
C VAL A 50 2.73 5.61 8.58
N GLY A 51 3.70 6.41 8.12
CA GLY A 51 5.04 6.45 8.69
C GLY A 51 5.83 5.13 8.57
N LYS A 52 5.73 4.47 7.40
CA LYS A 52 6.39 3.17 7.14
C LYS A 52 7.90 3.29 7.30
N ARG A 53 8.51 2.34 8.02
CA ARG A 53 9.97 2.28 8.17
C ARG A 53 10.62 1.68 6.91
N TYR A 54 11.92 1.98 6.70
CA TYR A 54 12.68 1.50 5.53
C TYR A 54 12.63 -0.03 5.37
N ASP A 55 12.69 -0.80 6.46
CA ASP A 55 12.60 -2.25 6.44
C ASP A 55 11.17 -2.76 6.17
N GLU A 56 10.13 -1.99 6.49
CA GLU A 56 8.76 -2.32 6.12
C GLU A 56 8.52 -2.09 4.64
N ILE A 57 9.03 -0.97 4.10
CA ILE A 57 8.99 -0.65 2.67
C ILE A 57 9.73 -1.73 1.88
N ARG A 58 10.97 -2.05 2.27
CA ARG A 58 11.77 -3.10 1.61
C ARG A 58 11.02 -4.43 1.62
N TYR A 59 10.50 -4.84 2.78
CA TYR A 59 9.75 -6.09 2.90
C TYR A 59 8.50 -6.12 1.99
N ALA A 60 7.77 -5.00 1.89
CA ALA A 60 6.63 -4.90 0.98
C ALA A 60 7.04 -5.04 -0.49
N LEU A 61 8.15 -4.41 -0.90
CA LEU A 61 8.68 -4.49 -2.26
C LEU A 61 9.25 -5.88 -2.60
N GLU A 62 9.92 -6.54 -1.65
CA GLU A 62 10.43 -7.91 -1.78
C GLU A 62 9.29 -8.90 -2.08
N ASN A 63 8.16 -8.74 -1.38
CA ASN A 63 6.97 -9.55 -1.57
C ASN A 63 6.11 -9.11 -2.77
N ARG A 64 6.52 -8.07 -3.50
CA ARG A 64 5.85 -7.56 -4.71
C ARG A 64 4.35 -7.33 -4.48
N ILE A 65 4.01 -6.62 -3.40
CA ILE A 65 2.62 -6.26 -3.15
C ILE A 65 2.08 -5.31 -4.22
N LEU A 66 0.75 -5.21 -4.33
CA LEU A 66 0.09 -4.36 -5.34
C LEU A 66 0.55 -2.91 -5.25
N MET A 67 0.49 -2.32 -4.05
CA MET A 67 0.87 -0.91 -3.86
C MET A 67 1.09 -0.52 -2.39
N LEU A 68 1.90 0.51 -2.22
CA LEU A 68 2.09 1.27 -0.98
C LEU A 68 1.30 2.58 -1.09
N ASN A 69 0.43 2.87 -0.12
CA ASN A 69 -0.22 4.18 -0.05
C ASN A 69 0.70 5.16 0.67
N VAL A 70 1.02 6.27 0.03
CA VAL A 70 1.94 7.28 0.53
C VAL A 70 1.17 8.48 1.05
N GLU A 71 1.59 8.95 2.22
CA GLU A 71 1.00 10.10 2.92
C GLU A 71 1.86 11.37 2.79
N SER A 72 3.14 11.23 2.47
CA SER A 72 4.11 12.34 2.46
C SER A 72 5.12 12.22 1.33
N ALA A 73 5.69 13.35 0.90
CA ALA A 73 6.73 13.37 -0.12
C ALA A 73 8.00 12.63 0.35
N GLN A 74 8.34 12.72 1.64
CA GLN A 74 9.48 12.04 2.24
C GLN A 74 9.34 10.51 2.17
N GLU A 75 8.13 10.01 2.40
CA GLU A 75 7.84 8.58 2.27
C GLU A 75 7.91 8.12 0.81
N LEU A 76 7.45 8.95 -0.15
CA LEU A 76 7.62 8.66 -1.58
C LEU A 76 9.10 8.53 -1.96
N GLN A 77 9.93 9.46 -1.50
CA GLN A 77 11.38 9.46 -1.74
C GLN A 77 12.05 8.22 -1.14
N ALA A 78 11.65 7.81 0.06
CA ALA A 78 12.16 6.59 0.69
C ALA A 78 11.81 5.33 -0.13
N ILE A 79 10.58 5.25 -0.64
CA ILE A 79 10.14 4.15 -1.50
C ILE A 79 10.92 4.14 -2.81
N GLU A 80 11.11 5.30 -3.46
CA GLU A 80 11.87 5.42 -4.70
C GLU A 80 13.33 4.99 -4.51
N ALA A 81 13.98 5.42 -3.42
CA ALA A 81 15.35 5.04 -3.11
C ALA A 81 15.51 3.51 -2.97
N ILE A 82 14.64 2.88 -2.17
CA ILE A 82 14.68 1.42 -1.96
C ILE A 82 14.32 0.67 -3.26
N ALA A 83 13.29 1.12 -3.99
CA ALA A 83 12.88 0.47 -5.23
C ALA A 83 13.98 0.53 -6.30
N THR A 84 14.71 1.65 -6.37
CA THR A 84 15.88 1.82 -7.25
C THR A 84 17.01 0.88 -6.87
N GLU A 85 17.35 0.80 -5.58
CA GLU A 85 18.38 -0.12 -5.06
C GLU A 85 18.04 -1.58 -5.39
N MET A 86 16.77 -1.96 -5.24
CA MET A 86 16.28 -3.31 -5.52
C MET A 86 16.00 -3.59 -7.00
N GLN A 87 16.12 -2.58 -7.87
CA GLN A 87 15.77 -2.67 -9.29
C GLN A 87 14.33 -3.16 -9.56
N VAL A 88 13.38 -2.77 -8.70
CA VAL A 88 11.96 -3.11 -8.84
C VAL A 88 11.11 -1.87 -9.12
N THR A 89 9.94 -2.07 -9.73
CA THR A 89 8.96 -0.99 -9.87
C THR A 89 7.96 -1.08 -8.73
N ALA A 90 7.92 -0.06 -7.87
CA ALA A 90 6.94 0.03 -6.79
C ALA A 90 5.58 0.53 -7.31
N GLY A 91 4.50 -0.15 -6.94
CA GLY A 91 3.16 0.41 -7.03
C GLY A 91 2.95 1.42 -5.91
N VAL A 92 2.53 2.64 -6.25
CA VAL A 92 2.30 3.70 -5.26
C VAL A 92 0.94 4.34 -5.49
N GLY A 93 0.21 4.58 -4.41
CA GLY A 93 -0.98 5.43 -4.40
C GLY A 93 -0.79 6.61 -3.48
N ILE A 94 -1.27 7.79 -3.85
CA ILE A 94 -1.17 8.98 -3.00
C ILE A 94 -2.49 9.14 -2.25
N ARG A 95 -2.43 9.27 -0.92
CA ARG A 95 -3.62 9.56 -0.13
C ARG A 95 -3.89 11.05 -0.12
N VAL A 96 -5.00 11.45 -0.73
CA VAL A 96 -5.46 12.84 -0.78
C VAL A 96 -6.58 13.02 0.24
N ASN A 97 -6.48 14.07 1.07
CA ASN A 97 -7.56 14.55 1.92
C ASN A 97 -8.26 15.73 1.23
N PRO A 98 -9.39 15.51 0.53
CA PRO A 98 -10.13 16.55 -0.14
C PRO A 98 -10.94 17.29 0.93
N ASN A 99 -10.45 18.46 1.38
CA ASN A 99 -10.99 19.29 2.46
C ASN A 99 -12.51 19.58 2.38
N ILE A 100 -13.32 18.55 2.64
CA ILE A 100 -14.76 18.50 2.50
C ILE A 100 -15.31 18.27 3.90
N LYS A 101 -16.21 19.16 4.33
CA LYS A 101 -16.94 18.99 5.59
C LYS A 101 -18.07 17.99 5.35
N VAL A 102 -17.94 16.81 5.92
CA VAL A 102 -19.04 15.83 6.01
C VAL A 102 -19.78 16.07 7.32
N ALA A 103 -21.11 16.08 7.31
CA ALA A 103 -21.95 16.43 8.47
C ALA A 103 -21.74 15.53 9.71
N LEU A 104 -21.07 14.39 9.54
CA LEU A 104 -20.58 13.51 10.59
C LEU A 104 -19.09 13.25 10.29
N THR A 105 -18.22 13.51 11.27
CA THR A 105 -16.76 13.48 11.16
C THR A 105 -16.21 12.17 10.58
N TYR A 106 -15.95 12.15 9.27
CA TYR A 106 -15.12 11.15 8.62
C TYR A 106 -14.27 11.84 7.54
N SER A 107 -12.95 11.73 7.66
CA SER A 107 -12.04 12.13 6.58
C SER A 107 -12.25 11.20 5.39
N VAL A 108 -12.74 11.75 4.27
CA VAL A 108 -12.77 11.04 3.00
C VAL A 108 -11.36 11.00 2.47
N TYR A 109 -10.84 9.82 2.14
CA TYR A 109 -9.51 9.70 1.56
C TYR A 109 -9.64 9.11 0.17
N MET A 110 -9.08 9.81 -0.81
CA MET A 110 -9.05 9.37 -2.20
C MET A 110 -7.62 8.94 -2.54
N CYS A 111 -7.49 7.70 -3.01
CA CYS A 111 -6.22 7.18 -3.51
C CYS A 111 -6.22 7.27 -5.04
N ILE A 112 -5.38 8.13 -5.60
CA ILE A 112 -5.26 8.29 -7.06
C ILE A 112 -4.18 7.33 -7.56
N TRP A 113 -4.53 6.46 -8.51
CA TRP A 113 -3.63 5.48 -9.09
C TRP A 113 -2.85 6.08 -10.27
N GLY A 114 -1.53 6.25 -10.09
CA GLY A 114 -0.61 6.60 -11.18
C GLY A 114 0.00 5.35 -11.80
N ARG A 115 -0.16 5.14 -13.11
CA ARG A 115 0.58 4.09 -13.83
C ARG A 115 2.06 4.49 -13.93
N ARG A 116 2.95 3.60 -13.48
CA ARG A 116 4.40 3.57 -13.80
C ARG A 116 5.13 4.90 -13.60
N LEU A 117 5.82 5.06 -12.47
CA LEU A 117 6.97 5.96 -12.38
C LEU A 117 8.14 5.31 -13.13
N ARG A 118 8.26 5.58 -14.43
CA ARG A 118 9.57 5.59 -15.10
C ARG A 118 10.09 7.01 -15.02
N ARG A 119 11.39 7.19 -14.76
CA ARG A 119 12.11 8.48 -14.85
C ARG A 119 11.50 9.34 -15.97
N LEU A 120 10.93 10.49 -15.60
CA LEU A 120 10.74 11.58 -16.55
C LEU A 120 12.15 12.07 -16.92
N ASN A 121 12.57 11.78 -18.15
CA ASN A 121 13.82 12.27 -18.69
C ASN A 121 13.64 13.78 -19.03
N PRO A 122 14.39 14.72 -18.43
CA PRO A 122 14.17 16.16 -18.63
C PRO A 122 14.58 16.70 -20.02
N SER A 123 14.91 15.83 -20.98
CA SER A 123 15.60 16.19 -22.23
C SER A 123 14.72 16.10 -23.49
N VAL A 124 13.39 16.13 -23.35
CA VAL A 124 12.48 16.26 -24.50
C VAL A 124 11.45 17.36 -24.22
N CYS A 125 11.86 18.60 -24.51
CA CYS A 125 11.01 19.72 -24.87
C CYS A 125 11.35 20.10 -26.31
#